data_AF-A0A4R4XGU7-F1
#
_entry.id   AF-A0A4R4XGU7-F1
#
_cell.length_a   1.000
_cell.length_b   1.000
_cell.length_c   1.000
_cell.angle_alpha   90.00
_cell.angle_beta   90.00
_cell.angle_gamma   90.00
#
_symmetry.space_group_name_H-M   'P 1'
#
loop_
_entity.id
_entity.type
_entity.pdbx_description
1 polymer ?
#
loop_
_entity_poly.entity_id
_entity_poly.type
_entity_poly.pdbx_seq_one_letter_code
_entity_poly.pdbx_strand_id
1 'polypeptide(L)'
;MAIQKAARHSHRAVPAVRDPVAAARARPIPATAARLISAAGAPLVPAVAAVLLLGGCGGSPQGAASTGSAGPATSADRAGMSRIPEATTFATVSGAPKDTAPGRATDGLVVRPDGPVAVFDRPGGRPVATLPAEQLGGPTWVPVVESSGNWRRVLLPSKPNGSSGWISGSGLSTARTPYTVRVDLAKRRLTLLKSARKAGQWTVAIGGPKTPTPQGRTFIMATLAPAKKTPSPLVLPLGTHSATLDTFGGGPGTVALHGWPDTSVFGKAVTHGCVRVPKDALRTLSRVPLGSLVLITA
;
A
#
# COMPACT_ATOMS: atom_id res chain seq x y z
N MET A 1 -21.07 77.64 30.00
CA MET A 1 -21.45 76.22 29.93
C MET A 1 -20.17 75.39 29.82
N ALA A 2 -20.17 74.22 30.46
CA ALA A 2 -19.02 73.56 31.08
C ALA A 2 -17.82 73.17 30.18
N ILE A 3 -16.65 73.31 30.79
CA ILE A 3 -15.34 72.76 30.42
C ILE A 3 -15.23 71.37 31.04
N GLN A 4 -14.83 70.32 30.29
CA GLN A 4 -14.33 69.07 30.88
C GLN A 4 -13.40 68.36 29.88
N LYS A 5 -12.10 68.64 29.93
CA LYS A 5 -11.02 67.91 30.64
C LYS A 5 -10.82 66.46 30.17
N ALA A 6 -9.71 66.29 29.45
CA ALA A 6 -9.07 65.03 29.11
C ALA A 6 -8.68 64.23 30.37
N ALA A 7 -8.90 62.91 30.33
CA ALA A 7 -8.27 61.96 31.23
C ALA A 7 -7.38 61.00 30.44
N ARG A 8 -6.08 61.13 30.67
CA ARG A 8 -5.04 60.19 30.25
C ARG A 8 -5.25 58.91 31.06
N HIS A 9 -5.22 57.75 30.40
CA HIS A 9 -5.05 56.48 31.08
C HIS A 9 -3.70 55.87 30.72
N SER A 10 -2.95 55.71 31.79
CA SER A 10 -1.56 55.32 31.94
C SER A 10 -1.35 53.88 31.50
N HIS A 11 -0.27 53.67 30.73
CA HIS A 11 0.35 52.37 30.53
C HIS A 11 0.64 51.72 31.89
N ARG A 12 0.04 50.56 32.14
CA ARG A 12 0.45 49.68 33.24
C ARG A 12 1.22 48.52 32.64
N ALA A 13 2.53 48.55 32.86
CA ALA A 13 3.45 47.46 32.54
C ALA A 13 3.03 46.20 33.33
N VAL A 14 2.92 45.08 32.62
CA VAL A 14 2.73 43.76 33.21
C VAL A 14 4.10 43.21 33.60
N PRO A 15 4.31 42.79 34.86
CA PRO A 15 5.59 42.24 35.28
C PRO A 15 5.83 40.85 34.68
N ALA A 16 7.07 40.63 34.24
CA ALA A 16 7.56 39.35 33.76
C ALA A 16 7.60 38.32 34.91
N VAL A 17 6.83 37.25 34.78
CA VAL A 17 6.95 36.07 35.65
C VAL A 17 8.11 35.24 35.14
N ARG A 18 9.17 35.18 35.95
CA ARG A 18 10.29 34.24 35.83
C ARG A 18 9.96 33.04 36.71
N ASP A 19 9.77 31.87 36.10
CA ASP A 19 9.82 30.59 36.81
C ASP A 19 11.01 29.76 36.31
N PRO A 20 11.88 29.26 37.20
CA PRO A 20 12.98 28.37 36.87
C PRO A 20 12.50 26.92 36.94
N VAL A 21 12.44 26.22 35.81
CA VAL A 21 12.31 24.75 35.81
C VAL A 21 13.65 24.14 35.48
N ALA A 22 14.16 23.41 36.46
CA ALA A 22 15.44 22.73 36.49
C ALA A 22 15.63 21.77 35.29
N ALA A 23 16.85 21.80 34.75
CA ALA A 23 17.35 20.84 33.79
C ALA A 23 17.42 19.44 34.44
N ALA A 24 16.51 18.55 34.07
CA ALA A 24 16.64 17.12 34.35
C ALA A 24 17.76 16.55 33.46
N ARG A 25 18.88 16.22 34.10
CA ARG A 25 20.03 15.53 33.48
C ARG A 25 19.58 14.16 32.96
N ALA A 26 19.68 13.95 31.66
CA ALA A 26 19.52 12.64 31.05
C ALA A 26 20.66 11.71 31.53
N ARG A 27 20.31 10.58 32.14
CA ARG A 27 21.24 9.50 32.45
C ARG A 27 21.56 8.72 31.15
N PRO A 28 22.84 8.39 30.87
CA PRO A 28 23.18 7.56 29.73
C PRO A 28 22.73 6.11 29.96
N ILE A 29 22.06 5.53 28.97
CA ILE A 29 21.73 4.10 28.90
C ILE A 29 22.98 3.37 28.38
N PRO A 30 23.46 2.31 29.05
CA PRO A 30 24.63 1.57 28.58
C PRO A 30 24.32 0.79 27.30
N ALA A 31 25.19 0.91 26.31
CA ALA A 31 25.19 0.12 25.10
C ALA A 31 25.58 -1.34 25.43
N THR A 32 24.67 -2.28 25.20
CA THR A 32 24.97 -3.71 25.22
C THR A 32 25.73 -4.07 23.95
N ALA A 33 27.03 -4.34 24.12
CA ALA A 33 27.90 -4.89 23.09
C ALA A 33 27.49 -6.35 22.79
N ALA A 34 27.05 -6.62 21.56
CA ALA A 34 26.92 -7.98 21.06
C ALA A 34 28.32 -8.52 20.73
N ARG A 35 28.80 -9.48 21.53
CA ARG A 35 30.02 -10.24 21.28
C ARG A 35 29.86 -11.11 20.03
N LEU A 36 30.76 -10.93 19.07
CA LEU A 36 31.03 -11.86 17.99
C LEU A 36 31.68 -13.13 18.58
N ILE A 37 31.10 -14.29 18.31
CA ILE A 37 31.74 -15.59 18.60
C ILE A 37 32.30 -16.09 17.27
N SER A 38 33.61 -15.98 17.11
CA SER A 38 34.38 -16.73 16.12
C SER A 38 34.50 -18.18 16.58
N ALA A 39 34.22 -19.12 15.70
CA ALA A 39 34.72 -20.49 15.81
C ALA A 39 35.20 -20.94 14.43
N ALA A 40 36.52 -20.88 14.24
CA ALA A 40 37.22 -21.53 13.15
C ALA A 40 37.82 -22.84 13.70
N GLY A 41 37.64 -23.93 12.96
CA GLY A 41 38.24 -25.23 13.26
C GLY A 41 37.91 -26.24 12.17
N ALA A 42 38.81 -26.39 11.21
CA ALA A 42 38.87 -27.54 10.28
C ALA A 42 39.49 -28.77 11.02
N PRO A 43 39.44 -30.03 10.50
CA PRO A 43 40.17 -30.40 9.28
C PRO A 43 39.58 -31.52 8.37
N LEU A 44 40.09 -31.47 7.13
CA LEU A 44 40.37 -32.43 6.05
C LEU A 44 40.32 -33.98 6.24
N VAL A 45 39.65 -34.64 5.25
CA VAL A 45 39.84 -35.92 4.46
C VAL A 45 40.48 -37.20 5.08
N PRO A 46 40.19 -38.46 4.62
CA PRO A 46 40.42 -39.03 3.26
C PRO A 46 39.28 -39.96 2.71
N ALA A 47 38.97 -40.02 1.40
CA ALA A 47 39.51 -40.89 0.31
C ALA A 47 38.73 -42.20 0.01
N VAL A 48 38.28 -42.30 -1.25
CA VAL A 48 38.32 -43.43 -2.21
C VAL A 48 37.62 -44.77 -1.90
N ALA A 49 36.72 -45.18 -2.79
CA ALA A 49 36.69 -46.55 -3.37
C ALA A 49 35.84 -46.61 -4.65
N ALA A 50 36.42 -47.22 -5.69
CA ALA A 50 35.82 -47.52 -6.99
C ALA A 50 35.45 -49.02 -7.07
N VAL A 51 34.38 -49.38 -7.78
CA VAL A 51 34.05 -50.74 -8.29
C VAL A 51 33.19 -50.52 -9.56
N LEU A 52 33.71 -50.69 -10.79
CA LEU A 52 33.88 -51.91 -11.63
C LEU A 52 32.58 -52.59 -12.12
N LEU A 53 32.19 -52.23 -13.36
CA LEU A 53 31.92 -53.07 -14.55
C LEU A 53 31.43 -54.54 -14.43
N LEU A 54 30.37 -54.87 -15.20
CA LEU A 54 30.26 -55.94 -16.25
C LEU A 54 28.95 -56.77 -16.25
N GLY A 55 28.43 -57.01 -17.47
CA GLY A 55 27.60 -58.16 -17.87
C GLY A 55 26.11 -58.06 -17.51
N GLY A 56 25.15 -58.54 -18.30
CA GLY A 56 25.15 -59.42 -19.46
C GLY A 56 23.71 -59.85 -19.73
N CYS A 57 23.44 -60.29 -20.95
CA CYS A 57 22.15 -60.58 -21.55
C CYS A 57 21.33 -61.68 -20.85
N GLY A 58 20.00 -61.68 -21.04
CA GLY A 58 19.21 -62.91 -20.97
C GLY A 58 17.70 -62.76 -20.77
N GLY A 59 16.92 -63.13 -21.79
CA GLY A 59 15.62 -63.79 -21.61
C GLY A 59 14.36 -62.92 -21.67
N SER A 60 13.73 -62.88 -22.85
CA SER A 60 12.25 -62.86 -22.93
C SER A 60 11.75 -64.30 -22.91
N PRO A 61 10.62 -64.58 -22.24
CA PRO A 61 9.42 -64.86 -23.01
C PRO A 61 8.11 -64.33 -22.40
N GLN A 62 7.17 -64.07 -23.31
CA GLN A 62 5.70 -64.10 -23.20
C GLN A 62 5.00 -63.52 -21.95
N GLY A 63 4.33 -62.38 -22.19
CA GLY A 63 2.86 -62.38 -22.22
C GLY A 63 2.13 -62.29 -20.88
N ALA A 64 1.76 -61.07 -20.48
CA ALA A 64 0.48 -60.80 -19.82
C ALA A 64 0.17 -59.30 -19.95
N ALA A 65 -0.98 -58.99 -20.54
CA ALA A 65 -1.57 -57.66 -20.46
C ALA A 65 -1.91 -57.36 -18.99
N SER A 66 -1.23 -56.39 -18.40
CA SER A 66 -1.59 -55.81 -17.11
C SER A 66 -2.04 -54.38 -17.33
N THR A 67 -3.34 -54.18 -17.18
CA THR A 67 -4.02 -52.90 -17.00
C THR A 67 -3.19 -51.99 -16.09
N GLY A 68 -2.79 -50.82 -16.60
CA GLY A 68 -2.11 -49.80 -15.82
C GLY A 68 -2.99 -49.36 -14.65
N SER A 69 -2.74 -49.96 -13.50
CA SER A 69 -3.23 -49.46 -12.22
C SER A 69 -2.47 -48.17 -11.94
N ALA A 70 -3.10 -47.04 -12.24
CA ALA A 70 -2.64 -45.74 -11.79
C ALA A 70 -2.53 -45.80 -10.27
N GLY A 71 -1.29 -45.92 -9.78
CA GLY A 71 -1.00 -45.84 -8.36
C GLY A 71 -1.59 -44.53 -7.81
N PRO A 72 -2.07 -44.52 -6.55
CA PRO A 72 -2.60 -43.31 -5.95
C PRO A 72 -1.50 -42.25 -6.00
N ALA A 73 -1.75 -41.19 -6.77
CA ALA A 73 -0.93 -39.99 -6.75
C ALA A 73 -0.76 -39.62 -5.28
N THR A 74 0.46 -39.75 -4.80
CA THR A 74 0.82 -39.51 -3.41
C THR A 74 0.35 -38.10 -3.06
N SER A 75 -0.15 -37.91 -1.84
CA SER A 75 -0.69 -36.66 -1.32
C SER A 75 0.27 -35.46 -1.39
N ALA A 76 1.51 -35.66 -1.87
CA ALA A 76 2.50 -34.65 -2.18
C ALA A 76 2.21 -33.87 -3.48
N ASP A 77 1.60 -34.48 -4.51
CA ASP A 77 1.24 -33.76 -5.76
C ASP A 77 0.03 -32.82 -5.57
N ARG A 78 -0.73 -33.01 -4.48
CA ARG A 78 -1.84 -32.15 -4.09
C ARG A 78 -1.39 -30.96 -3.20
N ALA A 79 -0.13 -30.95 -2.77
CA ALA A 79 0.48 -29.88 -1.96
C ALA A 79 1.09 -28.74 -2.81
N GLY A 80 1.15 -28.90 -4.13
CA GLY A 80 1.61 -27.89 -5.10
C GLY A 80 0.52 -26.98 -5.67
N MET A 81 -0.74 -27.10 -5.22
CA MET A 81 -1.75 -26.09 -5.52
C MET A 81 -1.47 -24.85 -4.68
N SER A 82 -0.74 -23.90 -5.26
CA SER A 82 -0.59 -22.55 -4.70
C SER A 82 -1.99 -22.03 -4.37
N ARG A 83 -2.30 -21.89 -3.07
CA ARG A 83 -3.51 -21.19 -2.63
C ARG A 83 -3.50 -19.83 -3.33
N ILE A 84 -4.55 -19.55 -4.10
CA ILE A 84 -4.72 -18.26 -4.79
C ILE A 84 -4.59 -17.16 -3.74
N PRO A 85 -3.66 -16.19 -3.89
CA PRO A 85 -3.38 -15.20 -2.86
C PRO A 85 -4.56 -14.24 -2.69
N GLU A 86 -4.73 -13.69 -1.48
CA GLU A 86 -5.63 -12.56 -1.30
C GLU A 86 -5.02 -11.27 -1.85
N ALA A 87 -5.79 -10.50 -2.61
CA ALA A 87 -5.40 -9.19 -3.10
C ALA A 87 -5.53 -8.15 -1.97
N THR A 88 -4.54 -8.16 -1.07
CA THR A 88 -4.39 -7.17 0.00
C THR A 88 -3.13 -6.32 -0.20
N THR A 89 -2.99 -5.22 0.54
CA THR A 89 -1.77 -4.39 0.55
C THR A 89 -0.54 -5.15 1.06
N PHE A 90 -0.74 -6.24 1.79
CA PHE A 90 0.36 -7.08 2.29
C PHE A 90 0.80 -8.14 1.29
N ALA A 91 0.06 -8.33 0.19
CA ALA A 91 0.28 -9.40 -0.75
C ALA A 91 0.97 -8.93 -2.04
N THR A 92 1.71 -9.87 -2.64
CA THR A 92 2.12 -9.81 -4.04
C THR A 92 1.26 -10.77 -4.84
N VAL A 93 0.53 -10.25 -5.83
CA VAL A 93 -0.33 -11.04 -6.72
C VAL A 93 0.39 -11.25 -8.03
N SER A 94 1.20 -12.32 -8.09
CA SER A 94 1.90 -12.72 -9.30
C SER A 94 0.90 -13.08 -10.41
N GLY A 95 1.08 -12.50 -11.60
CA GLY A 95 0.21 -12.76 -12.76
C GLY A 95 -1.06 -11.91 -12.84
N ALA A 96 -1.28 -10.96 -11.92
CA ALA A 96 -2.32 -9.95 -12.09
C ALA A 96 -2.03 -9.09 -13.34
N PRO A 97 -3.01 -8.90 -14.24
CA PRO A 97 -2.88 -7.99 -15.36
C PRO A 97 -2.51 -6.58 -14.91
N LYS A 98 -1.54 -5.96 -15.58
CA LYS A 98 -1.22 -4.55 -15.36
C LYS A 98 -2.31 -3.67 -15.97
N ASP A 99 -2.66 -2.61 -15.25
CA ASP A 99 -3.46 -1.52 -15.77
C ASP A 99 -2.83 -0.92 -17.04
N THR A 100 -3.61 -0.87 -18.12
CA THR A 100 -3.18 -0.40 -19.44
C THR A 100 -3.32 1.11 -19.63
N ALA A 101 -4.02 1.81 -18.72
CA ALA A 101 -4.27 3.24 -18.82
C ALA A 101 -3.96 4.00 -17.51
N PRO A 102 -2.71 3.96 -17.02
CA PRO A 102 -2.34 4.43 -15.68
C PRO A 102 -2.52 5.94 -15.45
N GLY A 103 -2.70 6.74 -16.50
CA GLY A 103 -2.97 8.18 -16.39
C GLY A 103 -4.45 8.57 -16.57
N ARG A 104 -5.32 7.62 -16.91
CA ARG A 104 -6.70 7.92 -17.32
C ARG A 104 -7.64 7.96 -16.12
N ALA A 105 -8.45 9.01 -16.06
CA ALA A 105 -9.59 9.08 -15.15
C ALA A 105 -10.63 7.97 -15.46
N THR A 106 -11.50 7.68 -14.50
CA THR A 106 -12.63 6.76 -14.67
C THR A 106 -13.95 7.53 -14.59
N ASP A 107 -15.07 6.83 -14.75
CA ASP A 107 -16.43 7.38 -14.57
C ASP A 107 -16.86 7.45 -13.09
N GLY A 108 -15.93 7.20 -12.17
CA GLY A 108 -16.17 7.22 -10.72
C GLY A 108 -16.87 5.97 -10.18
N LEU A 109 -17.10 4.92 -10.98
CA LEU A 109 -17.67 3.67 -10.48
C LEU A 109 -16.68 2.99 -9.50
N VAL A 110 -17.17 2.67 -8.31
CA VAL A 110 -16.47 1.89 -7.29
C VAL A 110 -17.35 0.72 -6.88
N VAL A 111 -16.71 -0.39 -6.49
CA VAL A 111 -17.38 -1.61 -6.08
C VAL A 111 -16.82 -2.14 -4.77
N ARG A 112 -17.68 -2.79 -4.01
CA ARG A 112 -17.36 -3.51 -2.79
C ARG A 112 -17.89 -4.94 -2.89
N PRO A 113 -17.06 -5.98 -2.69
CA PRO A 113 -17.54 -7.36 -2.60
C PRO A 113 -18.43 -7.54 -1.37
N ASP A 114 -19.56 -8.23 -1.51
CA ASP A 114 -20.40 -8.60 -0.34
C ASP A 114 -19.78 -9.78 0.44
N GLY A 115 -18.88 -10.53 -0.21
CA GLY A 115 -18.02 -11.58 0.36
C GLY A 115 -16.74 -11.73 -0.50
N PRO A 116 -15.75 -12.55 -0.10
CA PRO A 116 -14.54 -12.75 -0.90
C PRO A 116 -14.86 -13.18 -2.34
N VAL A 117 -14.29 -12.49 -3.33
CA VAL A 117 -14.57 -12.72 -4.75
C VAL A 117 -13.30 -13.08 -5.52
N ALA A 118 -13.39 -14.07 -6.41
CA ALA A 118 -12.27 -14.42 -7.28
C ALA A 118 -11.97 -13.30 -8.27
N VAL A 119 -10.69 -13.01 -8.44
CA VAL A 119 -10.14 -12.04 -9.40
C VAL A 119 -9.49 -12.83 -10.53
N PHE A 120 -9.81 -12.48 -11.77
CA PHE A 120 -9.37 -13.19 -12.97
C PHE A 120 -8.46 -12.31 -13.84
N ASP A 121 -7.60 -12.95 -14.63
CA ASP A 121 -6.73 -12.25 -15.60
C ASP A 121 -7.49 -11.66 -16.80
N ARG A 122 -8.61 -12.28 -17.16
CA ARG A 122 -9.59 -11.83 -18.17
C ARG A 122 -10.99 -12.27 -17.76
N PRO A 123 -12.07 -11.76 -18.37
CA PRO A 123 -13.42 -12.29 -18.16
C PRO A 123 -13.48 -13.82 -18.27
N GLY A 124 -13.90 -14.50 -17.20
CA GLY A 124 -13.97 -15.97 -17.13
C GLY A 124 -12.62 -16.68 -17.28
N GLY A 125 -11.50 -15.98 -17.07
CA GLY A 125 -10.15 -16.48 -17.29
C GLY A 125 -9.60 -17.32 -16.15
N ARG A 126 -8.27 -17.28 -15.97
CA ARG A 126 -7.60 -17.94 -14.86
C ARG A 126 -7.76 -17.07 -13.61
N PRO A 127 -8.17 -17.63 -12.46
CA PRO A 127 -8.14 -16.89 -11.21
C PRO A 127 -6.70 -16.59 -10.81
N VAL A 128 -6.43 -15.33 -10.44
CA VAL A 128 -5.10 -14.83 -10.05
C VAL A 128 -5.06 -14.37 -8.61
N ALA A 129 -6.20 -14.00 -8.03
CA ALA A 129 -6.31 -13.60 -6.63
C ALA A 129 -7.72 -13.82 -6.08
N THR A 130 -7.88 -13.63 -4.79
CA THR A 130 -9.18 -13.41 -4.13
C THR A 130 -9.21 -11.99 -3.59
N LEU A 131 -10.20 -11.17 -3.96
CA LEU A 131 -10.40 -9.85 -3.37
C LEU A 131 -11.27 -10.00 -2.12
N PRO A 132 -10.76 -9.74 -0.91
CA PRO A 132 -11.55 -9.87 0.31
C PRO A 132 -12.58 -8.74 0.42
N ALA A 133 -13.71 -9.02 1.06
CA ALA A 133 -14.76 -8.03 1.33
C ALA A 133 -14.31 -6.93 2.30
N GLU A 134 -13.36 -7.24 3.17
CA GLU A 134 -12.80 -6.32 4.15
C GLU A 134 -11.27 -6.30 4.11
N GLN A 135 -10.69 -5.15 4.42
CA GLN A 135 -9.26 -4.95 4.54
C GLN A 135 -8.98 -3.71 5.40
N LEU A 136 -7.89 -3.75 6.18
CA LEU A 136 -7.49 -2.66 7.08
C LEU A 136 -8.62 -2.24 8.06
N GLY A 137 -9.43 -3.22 8.50
CA GLY A 137 -10.51 -3.02 9.46
C GLY A 137 -11.78 -2.35 8.90
N GLY A 138 -11.94 -2.31 7.58
CA GLY A 138 -13.16 -1.79 6.95
C GLY A 138 -13.46 -2.42 5.59
N PRO A 139 -14.56 -2.04 4.93
CA PRO A 139 -14.97 -2.61 3.66
C PRO A 139 -14.00 -2.27 2.53
N THR A 140 -13.69 -3.26 1.69
CA THR A 140 -12.85 -3.10 0.50
C THR A 140 -13.62 -2.42 -0.62
N TRP A 141 -13.36 -1.13 -0.83
CA TRP A 141 -13.83 -0.41 -2.01
C TRP A 141 -12.70 -0.25 -3.02
N VAL A 142 -12.94 -0.68 -4.26
CA VAL A 142 -11.97 -0.59 -5.36
C VAL A 142 -12.59 0.13 -6.56
N PRO A 143 -11.82 0.96 -7.29
CA PRO A 143 -12.31 1.60 -8.51
C PRO A 143 -12.44 0.59 -9.64
N VAL A 144 -13.53 0.71 -10.40
CA VAL A 144 -13.67 0.05 -11.69
C VAL A 144 -12.97 0.90 -12.75
N VAL A 145 -12.07 0.27 -13.49
CA VAL A 145 -11.29 0.91 -14.55
C VAL A 145 -11.74 0.53 -15.96
N GLU A 146 -12.47 -0.57 -16.08
CA GLU A 146 -13.02 -1.10 -17.33
C GLU A 146 -14.25 -1.96 -17.01
N SER A 147 -15.25 -1.97 -17.89
CA SER A 147 -16.43 -2.82 -17.78
C SER A 147 -16.66 -3.56 -19.10
N SER A 148 -16.99 -4.85 -19.02
CA SER A 148 -17.29 -5.69 -20.18
C SER A 148 -18.42 -6.66 -19.84
N GLY A 149 -19.63 -6.37 -20.32
CA GLY A 149 -20.84 -7.10 -19.90
C GLY A 149 -21.02 -7.08 -18.37
N ASN A 150 -21.15 -8.24 -17.75
CA ASN A 150 -21.20 -8.37 -16.29
C ASN A 150 -19.83 -8.23 -15.61
N TRP A 151 -18.72 -8.21 -16.35
CA TRP A 151 -17.39 -8.16 -15.75
C TRP A 151 -16.97 -6.73 -15.41
N ARG A 152 -16.26 -6.58 -14.30
CA ARG A 152 -15.67 -5.32 -13.84
C ARG A 152 -14.17 -5.52 -13.67
N ARG A 153 -13.36 -4.76 -14.39
CA ARG A 153 -11.93 -4.71 -14.12
C ARG A 153 -11.67 -3.68 -13.03
N VAL A 154 -11.03 -4.10 -11.95
CA VAL A 154 -10.75 -3.26 -10.78
C VAL A 154 -9.26 -3.10 -10.56
N LEU A 155 -8.85 -1.99 -9.93
CA LEU A 155 -7.48 -1.88 -9.40
C LEU A 155 -7.36 -2.70 -8.12
N LEU A 156 -6.24 -3.41 -7.97
CA LEU A 156 -5.97 -4.22 -6.79
C LEU A 156 -5.09 -3.44 -5.81
N PRO A 157 -5.29 -3.61 -4.49
CA PRO A 157 -4.49 -2.94 -3.47
C PRO A 157 -3.11 -3.59 -3.27
N SER A 158 -2.73 -4.59 -4.07
CA SER A 158 -1.55 -5.42 -3.91
C SER A 158 -0.33 -4.94 -4.71
N LYS A 159 0.83 -5.53 -4.45
CA LYS A 159 1.98 -5.46 -5.37
C LYS A 159 1.77 -6.43 -6.55
N PRO A 160 2.34 -6.14 -7.74
CA PRO A 160 3.00 -4.88 -8.13
C PRO A 160 2.03 -3.71 -8.28
N ASN A 161 2.52 -2.47 -8.18
CA ASN A 161 1.68 -1.28 -8.37
C ASN A 161 1.03 -1.27 -9.76
N GLY A 162 -0.22 -0.84 -9.81
CA GLY A 162 -1.03 -0.90 -11.04
C GLY A 162 -1.53 -2.30 -11.38
N SER A 163 -1.46 -3.26 -10.45
CA SER A 163 -2.17 -4.53 -10.57
C SER A 163 -3.66 -4.29 -10.72
N SER A 164 -4.27 -5.03 -11.63
CA SER A 164 -5.70 -5.01 -11.91
C SER A 164 -6.20 -6.43 -12.10
N GLY A 165 -7.50 -6.61 -12.11
CA GLY A 165 -8.10 -7.89 -12.47
C GLY A 165 -9.60 -7.80 -12.63
N TRP A 166 -10.18 -8.84 -13.21
CA TRP A 166 -11.60 -8.92 -13.53
C TRP A 166 -12.36 -9.64 -12.42
N ILE A 167 -13.46 -9.06 -11.96
CA ILE A 167 -14.40 -9.69 -11.04
C ILE A 167 -15.79 -9.74 -11.69
N SER A 168 -16.59 -10.74 -11.29
CA SER A 168 -18.00 -10.80 -11.70
C SER A 168 -18.77 -9.64 -11.07
N GLY A 169 -19.71 -9.06 -11.79
CA GLY A 169 -20.61 -8.01 -11.30
C GLY A 169 -21.68 -8.49 -10.32
N SER A 170 -21.79 -9.80 -10.11
CA SER A 170 -22.67 -10.43 -9.12
C SER A 170 -22.05 -10.39 -7.71
N GLY A 171 -22.88 -10.20 -6.67
CA GLY A 171 -22.40 -10.18 -5.28
C GLY A 171 -21.52 -8.97 -4.96
N LEU A 172 -21.80 -7.85 -5.64
CA LEU A 172 -21.12 -6.58 -5.43
C LEU A 172 -22.14 -5.50 -5.05
N SER A 173 -21.81 -4.75 -4.01
CA SER A 173 -22.35 -3.42 -3.80
C SER A 173 -21.66 -2.42 -4.74
N THR A 174 -22.42 -1.55 -5.41
CA THR A 174 -21.88 -0.52 -6.33
C THR A 174 -22.15 0.88 -5.81
N ALA A 175 -21.24 1.81 -6.05
CA ALA A 175 -21.43 3.23 -5.79
C ALA A 175 -20.68 4.07 -6.82
N ARG A 176 -20.97 5.37 -6.86
CA ARG A 176 -20.20 6.33 -7.67
C ARG A 176 -19.61 7.42 -6.79
N THR A 177 -18.31 7.64 -6.94
CA THR A 177 -17.64 8.78 -6.32
C THR A 177 -17.48 9.90 -7.35
N PRO A 178 -17.91 11.14 -7.06
CA PRO A 178 -17.65 12.27 -7.94
C PRO A 178 -16.20 12.77 -7.80
N TYR A 179 -15.40 12.20 -6.90
CA TYR A 179 -14.10 12.73 -6.53
C TYR A 179 -12.96 12.09 -7.31
N THR A 180 -11.95 12.90 -7.61
CA THR A 180 -10.63 12.43 -8.08
C THR A 180 -9.57 13.28 -7.42
N VAL A 181 -8.57 12.63 -6.82
CA VAL A 181 -7.39 13.31 -6.29
C VAL A 181 -6.31 13.28 -7.36
N ARG A 182 -5.70 14.44 -7.66
CA ARG A 182 -4.55 14.54 -8.57
C ARG A 182 -3.34 15.02 -7.80
N VAL A 183 -2.23 14.31 -7.90
CA VAL A 183 -0.94 14.70 -7.33
C VAL A 183 0.03 14.93 -8.48
N ASP A 184 0.44 16.18 -8.65
CA ASP A 184 1.46 16.61 -9.61
C ASP A 184 2.80 16.73 -8.86
N LEU A 185 3.73 15.82 -9.16
CA LEU A 185 4.98 15.66 -8.42
C LEU A 185 5.96 16.78 -8.75
N ALA A 186 6.08 17.21 -10.01
CA ALA A 186 6.94 18.33 -10.39
C ALA A 186 6.52 19.62 -9.68
N LYS A 187 5.21 19.88 -9.59
CA LYS A 187 4.67 21.08 -8.94
C LYS A 187 4.41 20.90 -7.45
N ARG A 188 4.63 19.69 -6.91
CA ARG A 188 4.42 19.32 -5.50
C ARG A 188 3.04 19.77 -5.04
N ARG A 189 2.03 19.40 -5.82
CA ARG A 189 0.68 19.92 -5.70
C ARG A 189 -0.36 18.83 -5.72
N LEU A 190 -1.26 18.86 -4.74
CA LEU A 190 -2.47 18.05 -4.72
C LEU A 190 -3.67 18.89 -5.13
N THR A 191 -4.47 18.39 -6.07
CA THR A 191 -5.75 18.98 -6.48
C THR A 191 -6.86 17.98 -6.25
N LEU A 192 -7.89 18.35 -5.49
CA LEU A 192 -9.11 17.58 -5.37
C LEU A 192 -10.10 18.07 -6.43
N LEU A 193 -10.60 17.16 -7.24
CA LEU A 193 -11.70 17.40 -8.17
C LEU A 193 -12.98 16.79 -7.61
N LYS A 194 -14.11 17.47 -7.82
CA LYS A 194 -15.48 16.96 -7.64
C LYS A 194 -16.24 17.20 -8.94
N SER A 195 -16.70 16.13 -9.59
CA SER A 195 -17.34 16.16 -10.91
C SER A 195 -16.50 16.94 -11.92
N ALA A 196 -15.21 16.57 -12.03
CA ALA A 196 -14.19 17.22 -12.86
C ALA A 196 -13.89 18.71 -12.56
N ARG A 197 -14.56 19.34 -11.59
CA ARG A 197 -14.31 20.72 -11.16
C ARG A 197 -13.40 20.76 -9.94
N LYS A 198 -12.51 21.75 -9.88
CA LYS A 198 -11.59 21.92 -8.75
C LYS A 198 -12.36 22.23 -7.46
N ALA A 199 -12.30 21.31 -6.50
CA ALA A 199 -12.88 21.44 -5.16
C ALA A 199 -11.85 21.90 -4.12
N GLY A 200 -10.55 21.77 -4.42
CA GLY A 200 -9.48 22.31 -3.59
C GLY A 200 -8.10 22.04 -4.20
N GLN A 201 -7.09 22.79 -3.74
CA GLN A 201 -5.72 22.68 -4.23
C GLN A 201 -4.73 23.09 -3.14
N TRP A 202 -3.68 22.30 -2.95
CA TRP A 202 -2.71 22.48 -1.87
C TRP A 202 -1.30 22.14 -2.33
N THR A 203 -0.32 22.88 -1.80
CA THR A 203 1.10 22.51 -1.86
C THR A 203 1.35 21.35 -0.89
N VAL A 204 2.04 20.32 -1.35
CA VAL A 204 2.28 19.07 -0.59
C VAL A 204 3.77 18.75 -0.52
N ALA A 205 4.16 17.83 0.37
CA ALA A 205 5.47 17.20 0.33
C ALA A 205 5.38 15.81 -0.28
N ILE A 206 6.39 15.42 -1.04
CA ILE A 206 6.42 14.14 -1.77
C ILE A 206 7.69 13.34 -1.44
N GLY A 207 7.78 12.13 -1.98
CA GLY A 207 8.94 11.26 -1.87
C GLY A 207 10.23 11.94 -2.33
N GLY A 208 11.31 11.74 -1.58
CA GLY A 208 12.65 12.19 -1.97
C GLY A 208 13.25 11.35 -3.11
N PRO A 209 14.40 11.74 -3.67
CA PRO A 209 15.02 11.04 -4.81
C PRO A 209 15.30 9.55 -4.57
N LYS A 210 15.64 9.15 -3.33
CA LYS A 210 15.90 7.75 -2.95
C LYS A 210 14.63 6.96 -2.61
N THR A 211 13.52 7.66 -2.39
CA THR A 211 12.23 7.10 -1.95
C THR A 211 11.09 7.83 -2.66
N PRO A 212 11.06 7.76 -4.00
CA PRO A 212 10.13 8.56 -4.80
C PRO A 212 8.68 8.12 -4.55
N THR A 213 7.75 9.08 -4.66
CA THR A 213 6.33 8.75 -4.73
C THR A 213 6.05 8.04 -6.06
N PRO A 214 5.47 6.82 -6.06
CA PRO A 214 5.16 6.10 -7.28
C PRO A 214 4.16 6.85 -8.16
N GLN A 215 4.39 6.83 -9.47
CA GLN A 215 3.46 7.39 -10.47
C GLN A 215 2.41 6.38 -10.90
N GLY A 216 1.34 6.88 -11.51
CA GLY A 216 0.22 6.10 -12.02
C GLY A 216 -1.07 6.34 -11.23
N ARG A 217 -2.12 5.62 -11.58
CA ARG A 217 -3.39 5.67 -10.88
C ARG A 217 -3.47 4.61 -9.80
N THR A 218 -3.97 5.05 -8.66
CA THR A 218 -4.25 4.25 -7.47
C THR A 218 -5.56 4.76 -6.87
N PHE A 219 -5.87 4.39 -5.63
CA PHE A 219 -7.11 4.76 -4.98
C PHE A 219 -6.95 4.83 -3.47
N ILE A 220 -7.84 5.57 -2.80
CA ILE A 220 -7.91 5.62 -1.34
C ILE A 220 -8.49 4.30 -0.83
N MET A 221 -7.69 3.53 -0.10
CA MET A 221 -8.09 2.22 0.41
C MET A 221 -8.88 2.30 1.71
N ALA A 222 -8.43 3.14 2.63
CA ALA A 222 -8.96 3.22 3.99
C ALA A 222 -8.77 4.61 4.58
N THR A 223 -9.45 4.87 5.69
CA THR A 223 -9.21 6.03 6.56
C THR A 223 -8.83 5.51 7.94
N LEU A 224 -7.56 5.62 8.30
CA LEU A 224 -7.02 5.10 9.55
C LEU A 224 -6.78 6.24 10.54
N ALA A 225 -7.19 6.04 11.79
CA ALA A 225 -6.96 6.97 12.89
C ALA A 225 -5.94 6.37 13.87
N PRO A 226 -4.62 6.63 13.71
CA PRO A 226 -3.60 6.03 14.57
C PRO A 226 -3.81 6.42 16.05
N ALA A 227 -3.37 5.56 16.98
CA ALA A 227 -3.44 5.84 18.42
C ALA A 227 -2.67 7.12 18.77
N LYS A 228 -1.43 7.23 18.27
CA LYS A 228 -0.64 8.47 18.30
C LYS A 228 -1.04 9.37 17.14
N LYS A 229 -1.55 10.56 17.43
CA LYS A 229 -2.02 11.54 16.43
C LYS A 229 -0.91 12.37 15.76
N THR A 230 0.35 12.08 16.06
CA THR A 230 1.53 12.77 15.51
C THR A 230 2.39 11.75 14.76
N PRO A 231 2.81 12.04 13.52
CA PRO A 231 2.75 13.34 12.83
C PRO A 231 1.38 13.68 12.20
N SER A 232 0.43 12.74 12.17
CA SER A 232 -0.88 12.96 11.55
C SER A 232 -2.00 12.30 12.35
N PRO A 233 -3.15 12.98 12.54
CA PRO A 233 -4.31 12.39 13.21
C PRO A 233 -5.05 11.35 12.36
N LEU A 234 -4.84 11.38 11.04
CA LEU A 234 -5.40 10.44 10.07
C LEU A 234 -4.34 10.02 9.05
N VAL A 235 -4.44 8.80 8.57
CA VAL A 235 -3.64 8.27 7.45
C VAL A 235 -4.62 7.70 6.43
N LEU A 236 -4.46 8.06 5.16
CA LEU A 236 -5.26 7.55 4.05
C LEU A 236 -4.37 6.67 3.17
N PRO A 237 -4.25 5.36 3.46
CA PRO A 237 -3.46 4.45 2.63
C PRO A 237 -3.99 4.40 1.20
N LEU A 238 -3.07 4.28 0.26
CA LEU A 238 -3.35 4.14 -1.16
C LEU A 238 -3.07 2.71 -1.63
N GLY A 239 -3.71 2.27 -2.71
CA GLY A 239 -3.43 0.99 -3.38
C GLY A 239 -2.12 1.00 -4.16
N THR A 240 -1.05 1.57 -3.60
CA THR A 240 0.28 1.64 -4.21
C THR A 240 1.35 1.60 -3.12
N HIS A 241 2.53 1.11 -3.47
CA HIS A 241 3.63 0.84 -2.55
C HIS A 241 4.90 1.54 -3.02
N SER A 242 5.80 1.86 -2.09
CA SER A 242 7.13 2.38 -2.42
C SER A 242 7.85 1.44 -3.40
N ALA A 243 8.52 2.03 -4.39
CA ALA A 243 9.34 1.28 -5.34
C ALA A 243 10.70 0.86 -4.74
N THR A 244 11.10 1.46 -3.61
CA THR A 244 12.43 1.27 -3.02
C THR A 244 12.41 0.77 -1.58
N LEU A 245 11.23 0.66 -0.97
CA LEU A 245 11.07 0.20 0.41
C LEU A 245 10.05 -0.94 0.46
N ASP A 246 10.54 -2.15 0.74
CA ASP A 246 9.67 -3.31 0.93
C ASP A 246 8.88 -3.24 2.24
N THR A 247 9.45 -2.59 3.26
CA THR A 247 8.77 -2.30 4.52
C THR A 247 9.01 -0.85 4.95
N PHE A 248 8.01 -0.27 5.62
CA PHE A 248 8.14 1.05 6.25
C PHE A 248 7.11 1.19 7.39
N GLY A 249 7.56 1.62 8.57
CA GLY A 249 6.67 1.82 9.72
C GLY A 249 5.91 0.56 10.15
N GLY A 250 6.47 -0.63 9.93
CA GLY A 250 5.84 -1.92 10.21
C GLY A 250 4.86 -2.43 9.14
N GLY A 251 4.61 -1.65 8.07
CA GLY A 251 3.77 -2.04 6.94
C GLY A 251 4.58 -2.39 5.67
N PRO A 252 3.91 -2.83 4.58
CA PRO A 252 4.53 -3.38 3.38
C PRO A 252 5.01 -2.30 2.38
N GLY A 253 5.37 -1.13 2.89
CA GLY A 253 5.74 0.04 2.09
C GLY A 253 4.54 0.74 1.43
N THR A 254 3.31 0.55 1.92
CA THR A 254 2.09 1.22 1.42
C THR A 254 2.25 2.74 1.48
N VAL A 255 2.02 3.40 0.35
CA VAL A 255 2.04 4.87 0.24
C VAL A 255 0.71 5.41 0.77
N ALA A 256 0.75 6.55 1.46
CA ALA A 256 -0.45 7.17 2.01
C ALA A 256 -0.47 8.68 1.78
N LEU A 257 -1.68 9.26 1.85
CA LEU A 257 -1.89 10.68 2.11
C LEU A 257 -2.02 10.88 3.62
N HIS A 258 -1.24 11.78 4.21
CA HIS A 258 -1.34 12.07 5.64
C HIS A 258 -0.88 13.49 5.97
N GLY A 259 -1.26 14.00 7.13
CA GLY A 259 -0.86 15.32 7.61
C GLY A 259 0.61 15.44 8.02
N TRP A 260 1.01 16.66 8.33
CA TRP A 260 2.28 16.97 9.00
C TRP A 260 2.05 18.05 10.08
N PRO A 261 2.83 18.08 11.18
CA PRO A 261 2.58 19.01 12.30
C PRO A 261 2.71 20.50 11.95
N ASP A 262 3.54 20.84 10.96
CA ASP A 262 3.84 22.21 10.56
C ASP A 262 3.98 22.34 9.03
N THR A 263 4.26 23.56 8.55
CA THR A 263 4.36 23.87 7.12
C THR A 263 5.74 23.63 6.51
N SER A 264 6.74 23.27 7.30
CA SER A 264 8.16 23.28 6.90
C SER A 264 8.51 22.30 5.78
N VAL A 265 7.68 21.28 5.55
CA VAL A 265 7.92 20.22 4.56
C VAL A 265 7.22 20.46 3.23
N PHE A 266 6.18 21.30 3.19
CA PHE A 266 5.38 21.46 1.98
C PHE A 266 6.19 22.15 0.89
N GLY A 267 6.02 21.67 -0.34
CA GLY A 267 6.82 22.12 -1.48
C GLY A 267 8.20 21.48 -1.51
N LYS A 268 8.44 20.39 -0.78
CA LYS A 268 9.72 19.64 -0.77
C LYS A 268 9.55 18.17 -1.13
N ALA A 269 10.62 17.57 -1.66
CA ALA A 269 10.75 16.13 -1.92
C ALA A 269 11.58 15.48 -0.79
N VAL A 270 10.94 15.13 0.33
CA VAL A 270 11.60 14.79 1.60
C VAL A 270 10.96 13.60 2.33
N THR A 271 9.96 12.95 1.75
CA THR A 271 9.27 11.82 2.39
C THR A 271 9.81 10.48 1.90
N HIS A 272 9.34 9.40 2.52
CA HIS A 272 9.63 8.02 2.14
C HIS A 272 8.62 7.46 1.11
N GLY A 273 8.09 8.33 0.24
CA GLY A 273 7.11 8.00 -0.80
C GLY A 273 5.70 8.51 -0.52
N CYS A 274 5.30 8.65 0.75
CA CYS A 274 3.99 9.22 1.13
C CYS A 274 3.84 10.69 0.71
N VAL A 275 2.61 11.12 0.49
CA VAL A 275 2.28 12.52 0.24
C VAL A 275 1.85 13.17 1.56
N ARG A 276 2.63 14.14 2.04
CA ARG A 276 2.25 14.94 3.21
C ARG A 276 1.39 16.11 2.77
N VAL A 277 0.22 16.25 3.39
CA VAL A 277 -0.77 17.28 3.05
C VAL A 277 -0.99 18.26 4.21
N PRO A 278 -1.35 19.52 3.92
CA PRO A 278 -1.77 20.48 4.96
C PRO A 278 -2.99 20.01 5.75
N LYS A 279 -3.21 20.61 6.93
CA LYS A 279 -4.30 20.23 7.85
C LYS A 279 -5.69 20.34 7.22
N ASP A 280 -5.94 21.39 6.46
CA ASP A 280 -7.20 21.62 5.75
C ASP A 280 -7.39 20.66 4.56
N ALA A 281 -6.33 20.33 3.84
CA ALA A 281 -6.32 19.27 2.84
C ALA A 281 -6.69 17.92 3.45
N LEU A 282 -6.06 17.52 4.57
CA LEU A 282 -6.37 16.27 5.27
C LEU A 282 -7.84 16.18 5.70
N ARG A 283 -8.37 17.29 6.23
CA ARG A 283 -9.78 17.40 6.66
C ARG A 283 -10.77 17.28 5.51
N THR A 284 -10.38 17.75 4.32
CA THR A 284 -11.20 17.65 3.11
C THR A 284 -11.12 16.23 2.54
N LEU A 285 -9.91 15.67 2.47
CA LEU A 285 -9.66 14.32 1.97
C LEU A 285 -10.29 13.23 2.86
N SER A 286 -10.43 13.46 4.16
CA SER A 286 -11.09 12.49 5.07
C SER A 286 -12.58 12.27 4.76
N ARG A 287 -13.17 13.08 3.87
CA ARG A 287 -14.57 12.97 3.42
C ARG A 287 -14.67 12.38 2.01
N VAL A 288 -13.54 12.11 1.35
CA VAL A 288 -13.52 11.48 0.04
C VAL A 288 -13.84 9.99 0.21
N PRO A 289 -14.83 9.43 -0.53
CA PRO A 289 -15.19 8.02 -0.41
C PRO A 289 -14.01 7.10 -0.71
N LEU A 290 -13.97 5.94 -0.04
CA LEU A 290 -13.02 4.88 -0.36
C LEU A 290 -13.21 4.40 -1.81
N GLY A 291 -12.14 3.89 -2.42
CA GLY A 291 -12.10 3.56 -3.84
C GLY A 291 -11.95 4.77 -4.77
N SER A 292 -12.06 6.01 -4.26
CA SER A 292 -11.85 7.21 -5.08
C SER A 292 -10.45 7.23 -5.68
N LEU A 293 -10.40 7.53 -6.98
CA LEU A 293 -9.17 7.49 -7.76
C LEU A 293 -8.18 8.58 -7.31
N VAL A 294 -6.92 8.18 -7.22
CA VAL A 294 -5.77 9.08 -7.02
C VAL A 294 -4.87 8.94 -8.25
N LEU A 295 -4.70 10.02 -9.00
CA LEU A 295 -3.80 10.10 -10.15
C LEU A 295 -2.51 10.78 -9.74
N ILE A 296 -1.39 10.08 -9.82
CA ILE A 296 -0.06 10.62 -9.49
C ILE A 296 0.74 10.76 -10.79
N THR A 297 1.12 12.00 -11.14
CA THR A 297 1.83 12.34 -12.37
C THR A 297 3.13 13.06 -12.06
N ALA A 298 4.15 12.86 -12.91
CA ALA A 298 5.35 13.69 -12.92
C ALA A 298 5.01 15.15 -13.21
#